data_AF-A0A382TJN6-F1
#
_entry.id   AF-A0A382TJN6-F1
#
_cell.length_a   1.000
_cell.length_b   1.000
_cell.length_c   1.000
_cell.angle_alpha   90.00
_cell.angle_beta   90.00
_cell.angle_gamma   90.00
#
_symmetry.space_group_name_H-M   'P 1'
#
loop_
_entity.id
_entity.type
_entity.pdbx_description
1 polymer ?
#
loop_
_entity_poly.entity_id
_entity_poly.type
_entity_poly.pdbx_seq_one_letter_code
_entity_poly.pdbx_strand_id
1 'polypeptide(L)'
;MLMNNLDPDVAERPDDLVVYGGIGRAARNWPCYDQIVETLKALATDETLLVQSGKPVGVFKTHADAPRVLIANSNLVPHWATWEQFHELDQQGLMMFGQMTAGSWIYIGSQGIVQGTYETFIEMGRQHFGGDLSGRWILTAGLGGMGGAQPLAATMAGASMLAIECRYDRIKRRLATGYLDRCAKDLDEALSIVAEAVG
;
A
#
# COMPACT_ATOMS: atom_id res chain seq x y z
N MET A 1 -11.40 -8.81 -6.68
CA MET A 1 -10.21 -8.03 -6.30
C MET A 1 -10.50 -6.57 -5.96
N LEU A 2 -11.25 -5.81 -6.79
CA LEU A 2 -11.63 -4.42 -6.44
C LEU A 2 -12.18 -4.28 -5.01
N MET A 3 -13.12 -5.16 -4.62
CA MET A 3 -13.72 -5.15 -3.28
C MET A 3 -12.70 -5.51 -2.18
N ASN A 4 -11.77 -6.45 -2.43
CA ASN A 4 -10.70 -6.80 -1.49
C ASN A 4 -9.79 -5.61 -1.18
N ASN A 5 -9.51 -4.76 -2.18
CA ASN A 5 -8.74 -3.54 -1.97
C ASN A 5 -9.40 -2.56 -0.99
N LEU A 6 -10.68 -2.71 -0.66
CA LEU A 6 -11.43 -1.87 0.26
C LEU A 6 -11.93 -2.64 1.49
N ASP A 7 -11.48 -3.88 1.68
CA ASP A 7 -11.79 -4.64 2.88
C ASP A 7 -11.20 -3.90 4.11
N PRO A 8 -11.95 -3.70 5.20
CA PRO A 8 -11.46 -3.05 6.42
C PRO A 8 -10.17 -3.64 6.99
N ASP A 9 -9.97 -4.95 6.83
CA ASP A 9 -8.76 -5.63 7.30
C ASP A 9 -7.57 -5.40 6.37
N VAL A 10 -7.82 -5.08 5.11
CA VAL A 10 -6.80 -4.87 4.06
C VAL A 10 -6.42 -3.39 3.93
N ALA A 11 -7.40 -2.52 3.71
CA ALA A 11 -7.21 -1.12 3.34
C ALA A 11 -6.93 -0.23 4.56
N GLU A 12 -6.08 0.79 4.38
CA GLU A 12 -5.74 1.73 5.45
C GLU A 12 -6.91 2.64 5.84
N ARG A 13 -7.75 3.06 4.90
CA ARG A 13 -8.92 3.92 5.15
C ARG A 13 -9.99 3.74 4.05
N PRO A 14 -10.71 2.60 4.06
CA PRO A 14 -11.59 2.20 2.95
C PRO A 14 -12.81 3.11 2.74
N ASP A 15 -13.32 3.77 3.78
CA ASP A 15 -14.48 4.67 3.68
C ASP A 15 -14.21 5.86 2.73
N ASP A 16 -12.94 6.25 2.58
CA ASP A 16 -12.47 7.28 1.65
C ASP A 16 -11.91 6.70 0.34
N LEU A 17 -12.18 5.41 0.07
CA LEU A 17 -11.62 4.59 -1.00
C LEU A 17 -10.10 4.41 -0.94
N VAL A 18 -9.44 4.84 0.15
CA VAL A 18 -7.98 4.84 0.27
C VAL A 18 -7.49 3.47 0.73
N VAL A 19 -6.64 2.88 -0.12
CA VAL A 19 -6.04 1.56 0.08
C VAL A 19 -4.73 1.69 0.88
N TYR A 20 -3.74 2.45 0.36
CA TYR A 20 -2.46 2.69 1.04
C TYR A 20 -1.71 3.88 0.41
N GLY A 21 -0.55 4.24 0.98
CA GLY A 21 0.40 5.17 0.36
C GLY A 21 -0.11 6.61 0.28
N GLY A 22 -0.62 7.15 1.39
CA GLY A 22 -1.21 8.48 1.43
C GLY A 22 -2.65 8.45 0.91
N ILE A 23 -2.86 8.85 -0.34
CA ILE A 23 -4.18 8.97 -0.99
C ILE A 23 -4.37 7.97 -2.14
N GLY A 24 -3.64 6.85 -2.15
CA GLY A 24 -3.80 5.81 -3.16
C GLY A 24 -5.18 5.16 -3.06
N ARG A 25 -6.04 5.37 -4.06
CA ARG A 25 -7.45 4.94 -4.04
C ARG A 25 -7.76 3.80 -5.01
N ALA A 26 -8.80 3.03 -4.70
CA ALA A 26 -9.30 1.94 -5.55
C ALA A 26 -10.22 2.44 -6.70
N ALA A 27 -10.95 3.52 -6.46
CA ALA A 27 -11.82 4.20 -7.43
C ALA A 27 -11.82 5.71 -7.16
N ARG A 28 -12.23 6.52 -8.13
CA ARG A 28 -12.12 7.99 -8.03
C ARG A 28 -12.97 8.57 -6.91
N ASN A 29 -14.20 8.09 -6.82
CA ASN A 29 -15.21 8.45 -5.83
C ASN A 29 -16.26 7.32 -5.80
N TRP A 30 -17.16 7.35 -4.81
CA TRP A 30 -18.17 6.30 -4.62
C TRP A 30 -19.07 6.08 -5.85
N PRO A 31 -19.59 7.12 -6.54
CA PRO A 31 -20.32 6.92 -7.79
C PRO A 31 -19.52 6.17 -8.86
N CYS A 32 -18.21 6.45 -8.98
CA CYS A 32 -17.36 5.69 -9.90
C CYS A 32 -17.18 4.24 -9.44
N TYR A 33 -17.03 4.00 -8.14
CA TYR A 33 -16.94 2.64 -7.58
C TYR A 33 -18.20 1.83 -7.90
N ASP A 34 -19.38 2.38 -7.61
CA ASP A 34 -20.66 1.70 -7.84
C ASP A 34 -20.83 1.38 -9.33
N GLN A 35 -20.53 2.34 -10.21
CA GLN A 35 -20.58 2.13 -11.65
C GLN A 35 -19.57 1.09 -12.14
N ILE A 36 -18.37 1.02 -11.56
CA ILE A 36 -17.40 -0.04 -11.90
C ILE A 36 -17.98 -1.41 -11.51
N VAL A 37 -18.55 -1.53 -10.31
CA VAL A 37 -19.15 -2.79 -9.85
C VAL A 37 -20.30 -3.22 -10.75
N GLU A 38 -21.20 -2.31 -11.10
CA GLU A 38 -22.30 -2.58 -12.04
C GLU A 38 -21.79 -3.01 -13.41
N THR A 39 -20.82 -2.27 -13.96
CA THR A 39 -20.29 -2.54 -15.29
C THR A 39 -19.58 -3.90 -15.33
N LEU A 40 -18.79 -4.24 -14.31
CA LEU A 40 -18.11 -5.53 -14.22
C LEU A 40 -19.08 -6.72 -14.11
N LYS A 41 -20.24 -6.54 -13.45
CA LYS A 41 -21.27 -7.59 -13.36
C LYS A 41 -21.97 -7.84 -14.70
N ALA A 42 -22.06 -6.83 -15.56
CA ALA A 42 -22.73 -6.90 -16.86
C ALA A 42 -21.78 -7.18 -18.04
N LEU A 43 -20.46 -7.09 -17.83
CA LEU A 43 -19.44 -7.17 -18.88
C LEU A 43 -19.44 -8.54 -19.59
N ALA A 44 -19.59 -8.55 -20.91
CA ALA A 44 -19.54 -9.79 -21.68
C ALA A 44 -18.12 -10.37 -21.78
N THR A 45 -18.02 -11.66 -22.13
CA THR A 45 -16.73 -12.37 -22.23
C THR A 45 -15.84 -11.88 -23.35
N ASP A 46 -16.37 -11.13 -24.32
CA ASP A 46 -15.64 -10.54 -25.45
C ASP A 46 -15.62 -9.01 -25.39
N GLU A 47 -15.87 -8.41 -24.22
CA GLU A 47 -15.81 -6.96 -23.99
C GLU A 47 -14.65 -6.56 -23.07
N THR A 48 -14.23 -5.30 -23.17
CA THR A 48 -13.19 -4.71 -22.32
C THR A 48 -13.67 -3.38 -21.73
N LEU A 49 -13.63 -3.27 -20.40
CA LEU A 49 -13.86 -2.03 -19.66
C LEU A 49 -12.60 -1.15 -19.65
N LEU A 50 -12.76 0.13 -19.96
CA LEU A 50 -11.71 1.14 -19.78
C LEU A 50 -11.94 1.93 -18.49
N VAL A 51 -10.92 1.96 -17.63
CA VAL A 51 -10.90 2.77 -16.40
C VAL A 51 -9.85 3.85 -16.52
N GLN A 52 -10.28 5.11 -16.47
CA GLN A 52 -9.41 6.29 -16.50
C GLN A 52 -9.39 6.93 -15.11
N SER A 53 -8.23 6.99 -14.46
CA SER A 53 -8.06 7.51 -13.09
C SER A 53 -9.22 7.12 -12.17
N GLY A 54 -9.47 5.81 -12.05
CA GLY A 54 -10.51 5.24 -11.18
C GLY A 54 -11.96 5.50 -11.58
N LYS A 55 -12.23 5.97 -12.81
CA LYS A 55 -13.58 6.16 -13.36
C LYS A 55 -13.82 5.20 -14.54
N PRO A 56 -14.95 4.49 -14.59
CA PRO A 56 -15.32 3.67 -15.76
C PRO A 56 -15.77 4.60 -16.89
N VAL A 57 -15.04 4.64 -18.01
CA VAL A 57 -15.27 5.63 -19.08
C VAL A 57 -15.78 5.03 -20.39
N GLY A 58 -15.73 3.72 -20.56
CA GLY A 58 -16.28 3.07 -21.74
C GLY A 58 -16.10 1.55 -21.72
N VAL A 59 -16.95 0.86 -22.46
CA VAL A 59 -16.87 -0.57 -22.73
C VAL A 59 -16.83 -0.75 -24.24
N PHE A 60 -15.89 -1.56 -24.73
CA PHE A 60 -15.73 -1.84 -26.14
C PHE A 60 -15.66 -3.34 -26.37
N LYS A 61 -16.24 -3.80 -27.48
CA LYS A 61 -16.06 -5.17 -27.95
C LYS A 61 -14.61 -5.39 -28.39
N THR A 62 -14.01 -6.44 -27.88
CA THR A 62 -12.65 -6.91 -28.21
C THR A 62 -12.73 -8.38 -28.61
N HIS A 63 -12.17 -9.29 -27.80
CA HIS A 63 -12.23 -10.74 -28.00
C HIS A 63 -11.99 -11.46 -26.66
N ALA A 64 -12.28 -12.77 -26.60
CA ALA A 64 -12.21 -13.55 -25.35
C ALA A 64 -10.82 -13.55 -24.70
N ASP A 65 -9.75 -13.57 -25.50
CA ASP A 65 -8.37 -13.59 -24.98
C ASP A 65 -7.81 -12.19 -24.64
N ALA A 66 -8.58 -11.12 -24.86
CA ALA A 66 -8.18 -9.77 -24.48
C ALA A 66 -8.37 -9.54 -22.96
N PRO A 67 -7.62 -8.60 -22.35
CA PRO A 67 -7.91 -8.15 -21.00
C PRO A 67 -9.36 -7.68 -20.86
N ARG A 68 -10.04 -8.13 -19.81
CA ARG A 68 -11.41 -7.68 -19.48
C ARG A 68 -11.45 -6.23 -18.98
N VAL A 69 -10.34 -5.74 -18.42
CA VAL A 69 -10.23 -4.37 -17.92
C VAL A 69 -8.86 -3.80 -18.31
N LEU A 70 -8.86 -2.58 -18.84
CA LEU A 70 -7.65 -1.78 -19.07
C LEU A 70 -7.71 -0.52 -18.22
N ILE A 71 -6.62 -0.23 -17.52
CA ILE A 71 -6.57 0.81 -16.50
C ILE A 71 -5.43 1.78 -16.79
N ALA A 72 -5.74 3.08 -16.83
CA ALA A 72 -4.77 4.15 -16.93
C ALA A 72 -5.04 5.19 -15.83
N ASN A 73 -4.26 5.17 -14.76
CA ASN A 73 -4.45 6.03 -13.60
C ASN A 73 -3.33 7.06 -13.48
N SER A 74 -3.69 8.27 -13.07
CA SER A 74 -2.77 9.31 -12.61
C SER A 74 -1.77 9.85 -13.65
N ASN A 75 -1.92 9.48 -14.92
CA ASN A 75 -1.06 9.95 -15.99
C ASN A 75 -1.31 11.44 -16.27
N LEU A 76 -0.23 12.22 -16.30
CA LEU A 76 -0.20 13.62 -16.71
C LEU A 76 0.91 13.78 -17.74
N VAL A 77 0.72 14.72 -18.68
CA VAL A 77 1.79 15.08 -19.63
C VAL A 77 2.98 15.63 -18.82
N PRO A 78 4.25 15.30 -19.14
CA PRO A 78 5.38 15.49 -18.22
C PRO A 78 5.55 16.91 -17.66
N HIS A 79 5.29 17.94 -18.47
CA HIS A 79 5.36 19.34 -18.02
C HIS A 79 4.40 19.65 -16.85
N TRP A 80 3.27 18.93 -16.79
CA TRP A 80 2.20 19.08 -15.80
C TRP A 80 2.21 17.99 -14.73
N ALA A 81 3.20 17.09 -14.73
CA ALA A 81 3.27 15.97 -13.80
C ALA A 81 3.76 16.42 -12.40
N THR A 82 3.05 17.37 -11.78
CA THR A 82 3.34 17.89 -10.44
C THR A 82 2.16 17.66 -9.49
N TRP A 83 2.43 17.73 -8.18
CA TRP A 83 1.39 17.58 -7.17
C TRP A 83 0.40 18.73 -7.16
N GLU A 84 0.85 19.96 -7.46
CA GLU A 84 -0.01 21.13 -7.55
C GLU A 84 -1.08 20.93 -8.64
N GLN A 85 -0.66 20.53 -9.84
CA GLN A 85 -1.59 20.26 -10.93
C GLN A 85 -2.48 19.06 -10.64
N PHE A 86 -1.92 17.99 -10.04
CA PHE A 86 -2.68 16.83 -9.61
C PHE A 86 -3.82 17.24 -8.66
N HIS A 87 -3.52 18.06 -7.64
CA HIS A 87 -4.50 18.48 -6.64
C HIS A 87 -5.55 19.42 -7.21
N GLU A 88 -5.18 20.31 -8.12
CA GLU A 88 -6.14 21.13 -8.85
C GLU A 88 -7.16 20.25 -9.60
N LEU A 89 -6.70 19.22 -10.31
CA LEU A 89 -7.57 18.29 -11.03
C LEU A 89 -8.38 17.38 -10.09
N ASP A 90 -7.82 16.96 -8.96
CA ASP A 90 -8.53 16.16 -7.94
C ASP A 90 -9.69 16.96 -7.33
N GLN A 91 -9.48 18.25 -7.02
CA GLN A 91 -10.54 19.15 -6.54
C GLN A 91 -11.67 19.35 -7.56
N GLN A 92 -11.34 19.29 -8.86
CA GLN A 92 -12.32 19.32 -9.94
C GLN A 92 -12.99 17.95 -10.20
N GLY A 93 -12.63 16.89 -9.46
CA GLY A 93 -13.15 15.53 -9.67
C GLY A 93 -12.61 14.84 -10.93
N LEU A 94 -11.50 15.33 -11.48
CA LEU A 94 -10.89 14.85 -12.72
C LEU A 94 -9.76 13.85 -12.48
N MET A 95 -9.31 13.69 -11.22
CA MET A 95 -8.12 12.91 -10.91
C MET A 95 -8.35 11.88 -9.80
N MET A 96 -7.48 10.88 -9.78
CA MET A 96 -7.33 9.90 -8.71
C MET A 96 -5.86 9.51 -8.64
N PHE A 97 -5.31 9.35 -7.43
CA PHE A 97 -3.99 8.77 -7.26
C PHE A 97 -4.10 7.24 -7.19
N GLY A 98 -3.57 6.55 -8.19
CA GLY A 98 -3.69 5.10 -8.30
C GLY A 98 -2.67 4.31 -7.48
N GLN A 99 -1.61 4.97 -6.99
CA GLN A 99 -0.42 4.27 -6.47
C GLN A 99 -0.01 3.16 -7.48
N MET A 100 0.47 2.02 -7.02
CA MET A 100 0.79 0.86 -7.85
C MET A 100 -0.39 -0.12 -7.83
N THR A 101 -0.70 -0.71 -6.67
CA THR A 101 -1.69 -1.80 -6.55
C THR A 101 -3.06 -1.35 -6.02
N ALA A 102 -3.18 -0.09 -5.60
CA ALA A 102 -4.43 0.49 -5.12
C ALA A 102 -5.45 0.63 -6.26
N GLY A 103 -5.10 1.38 -7.30
CA GLY A 103 -5.97 1.63 -8.45
C GLY A 103 -5.99 0.53 -9.51
N SER A 104 -5.16 -0.50 -9.35
CA SER A 104 -5.10 -1.69 -10.24
C SER A 104 -5.65 -2.96 -9.58
N TRP A 105 -6.17 -2.84 -8.35
CA TRP A 105 -6.95 -3.87 -7.67
C TRP A 105 -6.17 -5.17 -7.43
N ILE A 106 -4.98 -5.07 -6.86
CA ILE A 106 -4.18 -6.26 -6.50
C ILE A 106 -3.43 -6.07 -5.18
N TYR A 107 -3.96 -5.23 -4.30
CA TYR A 107 -3.38 -5.02 -2.98
C TYR A 107 -3.84 -6.13 -2.02
N ILE A 108 -2.88 -6.68 -1.27
CA ILE A 108 -3.08 -7.82 -0.36
C ILE A 108 -2.63 -7.48 1.06
N GLY A 109 -2.76 -6.21 1.45
CA GLY A 109 -2.27 -5.72 2.73
C GLY A 109 -0.74 -5.64 2.78
N SER A 110 -0.20 -5.56 4.00
CA SER A 110 1.24 -5.42 4.23
C SER A 110 2.07 -6.60 3.69
N GLN A 111 1.45 -7.76 3.45
CA GLN A 111 2.13 -8.93 2.90
C GLN A 111 2.68 -8.66 1.49
N GLY A 112 2.05 -7.78 0.72
CA GLY A 112 2.48 -7.47 -0.65
C GLY A 112 3.91 -6.93 -0.75
N ILE A 113 4.47 -6.38 0.33
CA ILE A 113 5.83 -5.83 0.36
C ILE A 113 6.77 -6.53 1.35
N VAL A 114 6.26 -7.37 2.25
CA VAL A 114 7.07 -7.96 3.33
C VAL A 114 8.29 -8.73 2.81
N GLN A 115 8.13 -9.52 1.75
CA GLN A 115 9.24 -10.24 1.14
C GLN A 115 10.27 -9.27 0.55
N GLY A 116 9.84 -8.24 -0.19
CA GLY A 116 10.77 -7.27 -0.76
C GLY A 116 11.55 -6.51 0.31
N THR A 117 10.90 -6.16 1.42
CA THR A 117 11.56 -5.52 2.56
C THR A 117 12.53 -6.48 3.27
N TYR A 118 12.14 -7.74 3.45
CA TYR A 118 13.01 -8.79 4.01
C TYR A 118 14.25 -9.00 3.13
N GLU A 119 14.07 -9.14 1.81
CA GLU A 119 15.19 -9.33 0.87
C GLU A 119 16.13 -8.12 0.88
N THR A 120 15.59 -6.92 1.06
CA THR A 120 16.40 -5.70 1.20
C THR A 120 17.27 -5.77 2.45
N PHE A 121 16.70 -6.15 3.60
CA PHE A 121 17.45 -6.23 4.86
C PHE A 121 18.44 -7.38 4.88
N ILE A 122 18.08 -8.56 4.39
CA ILE A 122 18.99 -9.71 4.38
C ILE A 122 20.16 -9.47 3.43
N GLU A 123 19.93 -8.82 2.28
CA GLU A 123 21.00 -8.50 1.34
C GLU A 123 21.92 -7.41 1.90
N MET A 124 21.37 -6.38 2.56
CA MET A 124 22.15 -5.42 3.33
C MET A 124 23.01 -6.13 4.39
N GLY A 125 22.44 -7.13 5.10
CA GLY A 125 23.15 -7.98 6.03
C GLY A 125 24.32 -8.73 5.40
N ARG A 126 24.14 -9.30 4.20
CA ARG A 126 25.22 -9.99 3.45
C ARG A 126 26.36 -9.03 3.07
N GLN A 127 26.02 -7.84 2.57
CA GLN A 127 27.01 -6.88 2.09
C GLN A 127 27.81 -6.22 3.21
N HIS A 128 27.20 -5.96 4.37
CA HIS A 128 27.81 -5.14 5.41
C HIS A 128 28.15 -5.89 6.71
N PHE A 129 27.52 -7.04 6.96
CA PHE A 129 27.57 -7.73 8.24
C PHE A 129 27.83 -9.25 8.10
N GLY A 130 28.35 -9.69 6.94
CA GLY A 130 28.68 -11.10 6.72
C GLY A 130 27.47 -12.04 6.65
N GLY A 131 26.27 -11.48 6.46
CA GLY A 131 25.01 -12.23 6.39
C GLY A 131 24.34 -12.50 7.73
N ASP A 132 24.90 -12.01 8.84
CA ASP A 132 24.35 -12.19 10.18
C ASP A 132 23.97 -10.83 10.81
N LEU A 133 22.68 -10.67 11.07
CA LEU A 133 22.12 -9.48 11.72
C LEU A 133 21.83 -9.69 13.21
N SER A 134 22.20 -10.84 13.79
CA SER A 134 22.05 -11.07 15.22
C SER A 134 22.79 -10.01 16.05
N GLY A 135 22.17 -9.59 17.16
CA GLY A 135 22.69 -8.49 17.99
C GLY A 135 22.66 -7.10 17.33
N ARG A 136 22.00 -6.95 16.18
CA ARG A 136 21.82 -5.65 15.50
C ARG A 136 20.37 -5.21 15.52
N TRP A 137 20.19 -3.90 15.35
CA TRP A 137 18.86 -3.31 15.21
C TRP A 137 18.84 -2.24 14.13
N ILE A 138 17.66 -2.04 13.54
CA ILE A 138 17.40 -1.08 12.47
C ILE A 138 16.56 0.07 13.02
N LEU A 139 16.94 1.30 12.71
CA LEU A 139 16.15 2.50 12.97
C LEU A 139 15.41 2.92 11.70
N THR A 140 14.09 3.10 11.77
CA THR A 140 13.28 3.59 10.65
C THR A 140 12.06 4.39 11.14
N ALA A 141 11.20 4.83 10.22
CA ALA A 141 9.92 5.46 10.51
C ALA A 141 8.81 5.03 9.54
N GLY A 142 7.55 5.22 9.97
CA GLY A 142 6.34 4.99 9.21
C GLY A 142 5.81 3.56 9.28
N LEU A 143 4.63 3.39 9.90
CA LEU A 143 3.92 2.12 10.08
C LEU A 143 2.57 2.07 9.32
N GLY A 144 2.46 2.81 8.22
CA GLY A 144 1.32 2.75 7.28
C GLY A 144 1.25 1.40 6.52
N GLY A 145 0.33 1.28 5.55
CA GLY A 145 0.03 0.01 4.85
C GLY A 145 1.25 -0.79 4.40
N MET A 146 2.22 -0.12 3.79
CA MET A 146 3.47 -0.72 3.30
C MET A 146 4.58 -0.69 4.37
N GLY A 147 4.80 0.47 4.99
CA GLY A 147 5.86 0.64 6.01
C GLY A 147 5.66 -0.22 7.26
N GLY A 148 4.42 -0.66 7.52
CA GLY A 148 4.10 -1.60 8.58
C GLY A 148 4.69 -3.00 8.37
N ALA A 149 5.18 -3.33 7.17
CA ALA A 149 5.90 -4.58 6.93
C ALA A 149 7.32 -4.58 7.48
N GLN A 150 7.89 -3.39 7.76
CA GLN A 150 9.30 -3.24 8.17
C GLN A 150 9.67 -4.02 9.44
N PRO A 151 8.90 -3.99 10.54
CA PRO A 151 9.32 -4.68 11.77
C PRO A 151 9.31 -6.20 11.61
N LEU A 152 8.29 -6.76 10.97
CA LEU A 152 8.25 -8.19 10.66
C LEU A 152 9.37 -8.59 9.70
N ALA A 153 9.65 -7.81 8.67
CA ALA A 153 10.74 -8.09 7.74
C ALA A 153 12.12 -8.05 8.42
N ALA A 154 12.35 -7.11 9.34
CA ALA A 154 13.60 -7.00 10.08
C ALA A 154 13.80 -8.18 11.03
N THR A 155 12.76 -8.56 11.78
CA THR A 155 12.81 -9.72 12.70
C THR A 155 13.00 -11.04 11.95
N MET A 156 12.35 -11.21 10.79
CA MET A 156 12.62 -12.35 9.89
C MET A 156 14.07 -12.37 9.39
N ALA A 157 14.67 -11.22 9.14
CA ALA A 157 16.07 -11.10 8.73
C ALA A 157 17.07 -11.25 9.90
N GLY A 158 16.60 -11.42 11.13
CA GLY A 158 17.43 -11.62 12.32
C GLY A 158 17.83 -10.33 13.05
N ALA A 159 17.26 -9.18 12.68
CA ALA A 159 17.50 -7.89 13.35
C ALA A 159 16.31 -7.47 14.23
N SER A 160 16.61 -6.79 15.33
CA SER A 160 15.58 -5.99 16.04
C SER A 160 15.26 -4.70 15.26
N MET A 161 14.16 -4.01 15.57
CA MET A 161 13.82 -2.73 14.92
C MET A 161 13.18 -1.74 15.88
N LEU A 162 13.61 -0.47 15.77
CA LEU A 162 12.90 0.69 16.29
C LEU A 162 12.24 1.42 15.12
N ALA A 163 10.90 1.39 15.05
CA ALA A 163 10.13 2.10 14.02
C ALA A 163 9.34 3.26 14.64
N ILE A 164 9.66 4.49 14.22
CA ILE A 164 8.98 5.70 14.71
C ILE A 164 7.68 5.91 13.93
N GLU A 165 6.56 6.10 14.62
CA GLU A 165 5.26 6.41 14.02
C GLU A 165 4.56 7.50 14.81
N CYS A 166 4.04 8.51 14.10
CA CYS A 166 3.38 9.67 14.71
C CYS A 166 1.89 9.43 15.00
N ARG A 167 1.30 8.40 14.40
CA ARG A 167 -0.12 8.04 14.53
C ARG A 167 -0.31 6.74 15.30
N TYR A 168 -0.81 6.87 16.53
CA TYR A 168 -1.06 5.73 17.41
C TYR A 168 -2.01 4.68 16.83
N ASP A 169 -3.01 5.08 16.03
CA ASP A 169 -3.93 4.15 15.37
C ASP A 169 -3.21 3.21 14.37
N ARG A 170 -2.14 3.69 13.73
CA ARG A 170 -1.30 2.86 12.83
C ARG A 170 -0.49 1.83 13.61
N ILE A 171 0.06 2.24 14.75
CA ILE A 171 0.78 1.33 15.66
C ILE A 171 -0.15 0.21 16.14
N LYS A 172 -1.34 0.56 16.65
CA LYS A 172 -2.34 -0.43 17.10
C LYS A 172 -2.70 -1.42 16.00
N ARG A 173 -2.84 -0.97 14.76
CA ARG A 173 -3.15 -1.86 13.63
C ARG A 173 -2.04 -2.88 13.42
N ARG A 174 -0.76 -2.49 13.47
CA ARG A 174 0.37 -3.44 13.30
C ARG A 174 0.50 -4.44 14.43
N LEU A 175 0.24 -4.02 15.67
CA LEU A 175 0.12 -4.94 16.81
C LEU A 175 -0.99 -5.97 16.55
N ALA A 176 -2.18 -5.52 16.15
CA ALA A 176 -3.34 -6.39 15.91
C ALA A 176 -3.10 -7.38 14.75
N THR A 177 -2.38 -6.97 13.70
CA THR A 177 -2.06 -7.83 12.56
C THR A 177 -0.81 -8.71 12.77
N GLY A 178 -0.15 -8.63 13.92
CA GLY A 178 1.09 -9.39 14.19
C GLY A 178 2.32 -8.93 13.39
N TYR A 179 2.31 -7.69 12.89
CA TYR A 179 3.43 -7.08 12.15
C TYR A 179 4.36 -6.25 13.04
N LEU A 180 3.98 -6.04 14.30
CA LEU A 180 4.74 -5.34 15.33
C LEU A 180 4.54 -6.08 16.66
N ASP A 181 5.60 -6.27 17.43
CA ASP A 181 5.54 -7.02 18.70
C ASP A 181 5.18 -6.14 19.90
N ARG A 182 5.80 -4.96 19.98
CA ARG A 182 5.71 -4.07 21.15
C ARG A 182 5.58 -2.60 20.72
N CYS A 183 4.93 -1.80 21.57
CA CYS A 183 4.88 -0.35 21.48
C CYS A 183 5.46 0.22 22.79
N ALA A 184 6.43 1.12 22.67
CA ALA A 184 6.96 1.88 23.80
C ALA A 184 6.20 3.21 23.96
N LYS A 185 6.15 3.75 25.17
CA LYS A 185 5.49 5.01 25.53
C LYS A 185 6.37 6.24 25.28
N ASP A 186 7.69 6.05 25.33
CA ASP A 186 8.71 7.07 25.18
C ASP A 186 10.00 6.44 24.61
N LEU A 187 10.96 7.30 24.28
CA LEU A 187 12.21 6.86 23.67
C LEU A 187 13.07 6.02 24.62
N ASP A 188 13.08 6.34 25.91
CA ASP A 188 13.91 5.64 26.90
C ASP A 188 13.44 4.19 27.07
N GLU A 189 12.13 3.97 27.18
CA GLU A 189 11.55 2.63 27.20
C GLU A 189 11.86 1.87 25.91
N ALA A 190 11.76 2.54 24.76
CA ALA A 190 12.03 1.91 23.47
C ALA A 190 13.49 1.47 23.33
N LEU A 191 14.44 2.31 23.76
CA LEU A 191 15.87 1.99 23.78
C LEU A 191 16.18 0.86 24.77
N SER A 192 15.49 0.81 25.92
CA SER A 192 15.63 -0.31 26.87
C SER A 192 15.19 -1.63 26.27
N ILE A 193 14.05 -1.66 25.55
CA ILE A 193 13.55 -2.87 24.88
C ILE A 193 14.53 -3.35 23.81
N VAL A 194 15.04 -2.43 22.99
CA VAL A 194 16.03 -2.77 21.95
C VAL A 194 17.32 -3.29 22.57
N ALA A 195 17.82 -2.65 23.63
CA ALA A 195 19.04 -3.09 24.33
C ALA A 195 18.89 -4.50 24.93
N GLU A 196 17.73 -4.82 25.52
CA GLU A 196 17.42 -6.16 26.03
C GLU A 196 17.37 -7.21 24.90
N ALA A 197 16.86 -6.85 23.72
CA ALA A 197 16.71 -7.78 22.61
C ALA A 197 18.01 -8.07 21.85
N VAL A 198 18.97 -7.14 21.87
CA VAL A 198 20.25 -7.28 21.13
C VAL A 198 21.44 -7.70 22.01
N GLY A 199 21.31 -7.56 23.33
CA GLY A 199 22.34 -7.95 24.32
C GLY A 199 22.29 -9.43 24.66
#